data_AF-A0A942P7I8-F1
#
_entry.id   AF-A0A942P7I8-F1
#
_cell.length_a   1.000
_cell.length_b   1.000
_cell.length_c   1.000
_cell.angle_alpha   90.00
_cell.angle_beta   90.00
_cell.angle_gamma   90.00
#
_symmetry.space_group_name_H-M   'P 1'
#
loop_
_entity.id
_entity.type
_entity.pdbx_description
1 polymer ?
#
loop_
_entity_poly.entity_id
_entity_poly.type
_entity_poly.pdbx_seq_one_letter_code
_entity_poly.pdbx_strand_id
1 'polypeptide(L)'
;MQEKRPSTIELFYTLTCPSCKEMKRMLDEVLPKYGSNFTFKKTLANGPVGYIRTMKLGVHAVPTLLIDNKIVFRSVPAKSELIEKLDQFLKN
;
A
#
# COMPACT_ATOMS: atom_id res chain seq x y z
N MET A 1 -21.84 9.86 -15.09
CA MET A 1 -20.40 10.18 -15.00
C MET A 1 -19.86 9.41 -13.80
N GLN A 2 -19.10 8.33 -14.00
CA GLN A 2 -18.49 7.63 -12.87
C GLN A 2 -17.27 8.45 -12.45
N GLU A 3 -17.39 9.17 -11.34
CA GLU A 3 -16.28 9.83 -10.67
C GLU A 3 -15.27 8.74 -10.29
N LYS A 4 -14.23 8.53 -11.12
CA LYS A 4 -13.08 7.68 -10.74
C LYS A 4 -12.36 8.37 -9.59
N ARG A 5 -12.82 8.10 -8.36
CA ARG A 5 -12.13 8.53 -7.15
C ARG A 5 -10.75 7.86 -7.14
N PRO A 6 -9.70 8.57 -6.75
CA PRO A 6 -8.38 7.97 -6.66
C PRO A 6 -8.40 6.80 -5.67
N SER A 7 -7.92 5.65 -6.11
CA SER A 7 -7.78 4.47 -5.26
C SER A 7 -6.80 4.77 -4.12
N THR A 8 -7.17 4.42 -2.88
CA THR A 8 -6.29 4.70 -1.74
C THR A 8 -5.33 3.55 -1.51
N ILE A 9 -4.03 3.80 -1.69
CA ILE A 9 -2.94 2.87 -1.39
C ILE A 9 -2.47 3.14 0.03
N GLU A 10 -2.65 2.17 0.92
CA GLU A 10 -2.22 2.27 2.30
C GLU A 10 -1.11 1.26 2.62
N LEU A 11 0.03 1.77 3.05
CA LEU A 11 1.16 0.97 3.52
C LEU A 11 1.15 0.88 5.04
N PHE A 12 1.06 -0.34 5.56
CA PHE A 12 1.32 -0.65 6.97
C PHE A 12 2.80 -0.89 7.18
N TYR A 13 3.41 -0.05 8.01
CA TYR A 13 4.84 -0.09 8.30
C TYR A 13 5.10 0.05 9.81
N THR A 14 6.32 -0.26 10.23
CA THR A 14 6.82 -0.01 11.58
C THR A 14 8.14 0.75 11.50
N LEU A 15 8.46 1.53 12.54
CA LEU A 15 9.68 2.34 12.61
C LEU A 15 10.96 1.50 12.71
N THR A 16 10.85 0.26 13.18
CA THR A 16 11.97 -0.64 13.46
C THR A 16 12.26 -1.62 12.32
N CYS A 17 11.52 -1.58 11.22
CA CYS A 17 11.66 -2.57 10.15
C CYS A 17 12.50 -2.03 8.97
N PRO A 18 13.70 -2.59 8.70
CA PRO A 18 14.53 -2.18 7.58
C PRO A 18 13.85 -2.45 6.23
N SER A 19 13.12 -3.56 6.09
CA SER A 19 12.39 -3.93 4.86
C SER A 19 11.26 -2.95 4.53
N CYS A 20 10.67 -2.27 5.52
CA CYS A 20 9.68 -1.23 5.29
C CYS A 20 10.26 -0.01 4.58
N LYS A 21 11.55 0.30 4.80
CA LYS A 21 12.23 1.42 4.14
C LYS A 21 12.34 1.20 2.63
N GLU A 22 12.71 -0.02 2.24
CA GLU A 22 12.81 -0.43 0.83
C GLU A 22 11.45 -0.32 0.13
N MET A 23 10.40 -0.86 0.74
CA MET A 23 9.04 -0.79 0.17
C MET A 23 8.54 0.65 0.06
N LYS A 24 8.80 1.48 1.08
CA LYS A 24 8.47 2.90 1.03
C LYS A 24 9.17 3.59 -0.13
N ARG A 25 10.47 3.35 -0.33
CA ARG A 25 11.25 3.94 -1.42
C ARG A 25 10.70 3.51 -2.78
N MET A 26 10.41 2.23 -2.95
CA MET A 26 9.83 1.69 -4.18
C MET A 26 8.48 2.35 -4.51
N LEU A 27 7.60 2.50 -3.52
CA LEU A 27 6.31 3.17 -3.70
C LEU A 27 6.51 4.64 -4.07
N ASP A 28 7.42 5.35 -3.40
CA ASP A 28 7.75 6.75 -3.69
C ASP A 28 8.22 6.96 -5.15
N GLU A 29 8.90 5.97 -5.74
CA GLU A 29 9.33 6.01 -7.15
C GLU A 29 8.22 5.60 -8.15
N VAL A 30 7.30 4.73 -7.74
CA VAL A 30 6.29 4.11 -8.61
C VAL A 30 4.99 4.93 -8.64
N LEU A 31 4.49 5.34 -7.47
CA LEU A 31 3.26 6.11 -7.33
C LEU A 31 3.20 7.40 -8.16
N PRO A 32 4.24 8.24 -8.25
CA PRO A 32 4.18 9.46 -9.08
C PRO A 32 3.94 9.16 -10.57
N LYS A 33 4.28 7.97 -11.06
CA LYS A 33 3.98 7.56 -12.45
C LYS A 33 2.49 7.43 -12.73
N TYR A 34 1.69 7.20 -11.69
CA TYR A 34 0.24 7.07 -11.80
C TYR A 34 -0.50 8.37 -11.48
N GLY A 35 0.21 9.45 -11.12
CA GLY A 35 -0.37 10.77 -10.88
C GLY A 35 -1.54 10.73 -9.88
N SER A 36 -2.65 11.39 -10.24
CA SER A 36 -3.85 11.50 -9.41
C SER A 36 -4.75 10.25 -9.40
N ASN A 37 -4.29 9.10 -9.93
CA ASN A 37 -5.10 7.87 -9.90
C ASN A 37 -5.02 7.14 -8.56
N PHE A 38 -3.92 7.31 -7.81
CA PHE A 38 -3.72 6.66 -6.51
C PHE A 38 -3.33 7.67 -5.43
N THR A 39 -3.95 7.55 -4.26
CA THR A 39 -3.60 8.33 -3.07
C THR A 39 -2.77 7.47 -2.12
N PHE A 40 -1.55 7.88 -1.82
CA PHE A 40 -0.67 7.13 -0.92
C PHE A 40 -0.79 7.56 0.53
N LYS A 41 -1.07 6.59 1.40
CA LYS A 41 -1.19 6.74 2.84
C LYS A 41 -0.28 5.77 3.56
N LYS A 42 0.27 6.20 4.69
CA LYS A 42 1.16 5.38 5.54
C LYS A 42 0.52 5.26 6.91
N THR A 43 0.39 4.04 7.40
CA THR A 43 -0.18 3.75 8.72
C THR A 43 0.83 2.94 9.53
N LEU A 44 1.10 3.41 10.76
CA LEU A 44 1.96 2.70 11.69
C LEU A 44 1.22 1.50 12.25
N ALA A 45 1.65 0.28 11.88
CA ALA A 45 1.02 -0.96 12.34
C ALA A 45 1.11 -1.13 13.86
N ASN A 46 2.20 -0.62 14.47
CA ASN A 46 2.43 -0.64 15.91
C ASN A 46 1.78 0.53 16.68
N GLY A 47 1.11 1.45 15.98
CA GLY A 47 0.35 2.52 16.62
C GLY A 47 -1.05 2.05 17.06
N PRO A 48 -1.75 2.76 17.96
CA PRO A 48 -3.06 2.34 18.48
C PRO A 48 -4.11 2.18 17.36
N VAL A 49 -4.13 3.10 16.38
CA VAL A 49 -5.05 3.03 15.23
C VAL A 49 -4.65 1.91 14.26
N GLY A 50 -3.35 1.74 14.01
CA GLY A 50 -2.87 0.69 13.10
C GLY A 50 -3.07 -0.70 13.67
N TYR A 51 -2.92 -0.88 14.98
CA TYR A 51 -3.20 -2.14 15.66
C TYR A 51 -4.66 -2.59 15.46
N ILE A 52 -5.61 -1.68 15.68
CA ILE A 52 -7.04 -1.98 15.45
C ILE A 52 -7.31 -2.33 13.99
N ARG A 53 -6.70 -1.60 13.05
CA ARG A 53 -6.90 -1.83 11.60
C ARG A 53 -6.22 -3.11 11.12
N THR A 54 -5.03 -3.41 11.61
CA THR A 54 -4.33 -4.66 11.29
C THR A 54 -5.12 -5.86 11.79
N MET A 55 -5.69 -5.80 13.00
CA MET A 55 -6.61 -6.84 13.49
C MET A 55 -7.89 -6.95 12.63
N LYS A 56 -8.54 -5.82 12.32
CA LYS A 56 -9.76 -5.82 11.48
C LYS A 56 -9.55 -6.37 10.08
N LEU A 57 -8.39 -6.09 9.50
CA LEU A 57 -8.07 -6.44 8.11
C LEU A 57 -7.32 -7.77 8.01
N GLY A 58 -6.92 -8.39 9.13
CA GLY A 58 -6.14 -9.63 9.14
C GLY A 58 -4.69 -9.44 8.69
N VAL A 59 -4.11 -8.27 8.97
CA VAL A 59 -2.71 -7.97 8.70
C VAL A 59 -1.88 -8.47 9.88
N HIS A 60 -1.22 -9.62 9.71
CA HIS A 60 -0.39 -10.22 10.75
C HIS A 60 1.11 -9.91 10.59
N ALA A 61 1.50 -9.33 9.45
CA ALA A 61 2.89 -9.07 9.10
C ALA A 61 3.06 -7.68 8.48
N VAL A 62 4.27 -7.13 8.61
CA VAL A 62 4.68 -5.87 7.97
C VAL A 62 5.98 -6.10 7.17
N PRO A 63 6.18 -5.40 6.04
CA PRO A 63 5.28 -4.42 5.43
C PRO A 63 4.10 -5.06 4.69
N THR A 64 2.91 -4.47 4.82
CA THR A 64 1.70 -4.89 4.09
C THR A 64 1.12 -3.71 3.32
N LEU A 65 0.82 -3.91 2.03
CA LEU A 65 0.16 -2.93 1.17
C LEU A 65 -1.30 -3.28 0.97
N LEU A 66 -2.13 -2.26 1.12
CA LEU A 66 -3.54 -2.33 0.81
C LEU A 66 -3.90 -1.33 -0.27
N ILE A 67 -4.84 -1.69 -1.12
CA ILE A 67 -5.47 -0.81 -2.10
C ILE A 67 -6.96 -0.85 -1.82
N ASP A 68 -7.56 0.31 -1.53
CA ASP A 68 -8.98 0.44 -1.17
C ASP A 68 -9.41 -0.50 -0.02
N ASN A 69 -8.60 -0.52 1.05
CA ASN A 69 -8.74 -1.42 2.22
C ASN A 69 -8.67 -2.92 1.92
N LYS A 70 -8.26 -3.34 0.71
CA LYS A 70 -7.99 -4.74 0.38
C LYS A 70 -6.50 -5.03 0.43
N ILE A 71 -6.11 -6.12 1.10
CA ILE A 71 -4.71 -6.56 1.13
C ILE A 71 -4.30 -7.03 -0.26
N VAL A 72 -3.32 -6.35 -0.85
CA VAL A 72 -2.77 -6.70 -2.16
C VAL A 72 -1.40 -7.36 -2.00
N PHE A 73 -0.58 -6.87 -1.07
CA PHE A 73 0.72 -7.44 -0.78
C PHE A 73 0.93 -7.58 0.73
N ARG A 74 1.44 -8.73 1.17
CA ARG A 74 1.77 -9.01 2.58
C ARG A 74 3.28 -8.93 2.88
N SER A 75 4.08 -8.62 1.87
CA SER A 75 5.53 -8.52 1.90
C SER A 75 5.99 -7.47 0.90
N VAL A 76 7.30 -7.17 0.88
CA VAL A 76 7.91 -6.32 -0.15
C VAL A 76 7.81 -7.04 -1.50
N PRO A 77 7.00 -6.57 -2.46
CA PRO A 77 6.95 -7.17 -3.79
C PRO A 77 8.14 -6.73 -4.64
N ALA A 78 8.33 -7.35 -5.80
CA ALA A 78 9.20 -6.77 -6.81
C ALA A 78 8.59 -5.49 -7.40
N LYS A 79 9.45 -4.56 -7.87
CA LYS A 79 9.02 -3.32 -8.52
C LYS A 79 8.11 -3.58 -9.73
N SER A 80 8.44 -4.61 -10.51
CA SER A 80 7.64 -5.04 -11.67
C SER A 80 6.26 -5.54 -11.24
N GLU A 81 6.18 -6.44 -10.27
CA GLU A 81 4.90 -6.97 -9.76
C GLU A 81 3.99 -5.87 -9.22
N LEU A 82 4.56 -4.89 -8.50
CA LEU A 82 3.81 -3.74 -8.01
C LEU A 82 3.21 -2.93 -9.16
N ILE A 83 4.01 -2.65 -10.20
CA ILE A 83 3.57 -1.91 -11.39
C ILE A 83 2.48 -2.67 -12.14
N GLU A 84 2.69 -3.96 -12.38
CA GLU A 84 1.71 -4.83 -13.06
C GLU A 84 0.39 -4.87 -12.31
N LYS A 85 0.44 -4.97 -10.97
CA LYS A 85 -0.77 -5.01 -10.16
C LYS A 85 -1.54 -3.70 -10.16
N LEU A 86 -0.82 -2.57 -10.12
CA LEU A 86 -1.41 -1.24 -10.25
C LEU A 86 -2.00 -1.01 -11.64
N ASP A 87 -1.30 -1.44 -12.69
CA ASP A 87 -1.77 -1.35 -14.08
C ASP A 87 -3.03 -2.19 -14.31
N GLN A 88 -3.08 -3.43 -13.78
CA GLN A 88 -4.29 -4.25 -13.76
C GLN A 88 -5.45 -3.55 -13.06
N PHE A 89 -5.18 -2.87 -11.94
CA PHE A 89 -6.20 -2.11 -11.20
C PHE A 89 -6.76 -0.92 -11.98
N LEU A 90 -5.96 -0.27 -12.82
CA LEU A 90 -6.39 0.89 -13.62
C LEU A 90 -7.07 0.51 -14.94
N LYS A 91 -6.69 -0.63 -15.52
CA LYS A 91 -7.29 -1.17 -16.75
C LYS A 91 -8.66 -1.79 -16.52
N ASN A 92 -8.96 -2.21 -15.29
CA ASN A 92 -10.23 -2.81 -14.90
C ASN A 92 -11.25 -1.77 -14.39
#